data_AF-X1QGS9-F1
#
_entry.id   AF-X1QGS9-F1
#
_cell.length_a   1.000
_cell.length_b   1.000
_cell.length_c   1.000
_cell.angle_alpha   90.00
_cell.angle_beta   90.00
_cell.angle_gamma   90.00
#
_symmetry.space_group_name_H-M   'P 1'
#
loop_
_entity.id
_entity.type
_entity.pdbx_description
1 polymer ?
#
loop_
_entity_poly.entity_id
_entity_poly.type
_entity_poly.pdbx_seq_one_letter_code
_entity_poly.pdbx_strand_id
1 'polypeptide(L)'
;MINNPPESLIVKIWQHLLLNGTELTSERGKPLKIIYPGRINDDRGADFRDAVIATNRGLIKGDIEVHVKSSDWQAHRHHQDPVYNRVILHVVMWHNTKAATKLQNGKESHILALHKYIKSPISQWLDRIEPLATLNMPCLKASDRLTTGIMAEFLDSAGEERFLAKAVKFQADLAQMEASQSLYQGIMGALGYSKNKLPFLELARRLPLQILESITQGKISDEEYLARQQALLLGTAGLLPSQRQSRHQKNELDDKWIDKLERLWTSSPHTKAMPPNAWHLFKVRPNNSPVRRLAAMSYLILRYRGGGIFEELVNLVKEVP
;
A
#
# COMPACT_ATOMS: atom_id res chain seq x y z
N MET A 1 -30.44 9.86 24.51
CA MET A 1 -29.18 10.46 24.03
C MET A 1 -28.16 9.34 23.90
N ILE A 2 -27.56 9.15 22.72
CA ILE A 2 -26.47 8.18 22.55
C ILE A 2 -25.21 8.85 23.09
N ASN A 3 -24.83 8.53 24.33
CA ASN A 3 -23.70 9.15 25.01
C ASN A 3 -22.33 8.67 24.48
N ASN A 4 -22.30 7.63 23.64
CA ASN A 4 -21.08 7.13 23.01
C ASN A 4 -21.38 6.48 21.64
N PRO A 5 -21.51 7.27 20.56
CA PRO A 5 -21.71 6.74 19.22
C PRO A 5 -20.47 5.98 18.72
N PRO A 6 -20.62 4.98 17.84
CA PRO A 6 -19.48 4.32 17.22
C PRO A 6 -18.71 5.28 16.30
N GLU A 7 -17.39 5.10 16.17
CA GLU A 7 -16.54 5.94 15.30
C GLU A 7 -16.97 5.89 13.83
N SER A 8 -17.50 4.75 13.38
CA SER A 8 -18.08 4.61 12.04
C SER A 8 -19.23 5.60 11.78
N LEU A 9 -19.98 6.01 12.81
CA LEU A 9 -20.97 7.07 12.69
C LEU A 9 -20.31 8.44 12.60
N ILE A 10 -19.23 8.68 13.33
CA ILE A 10 -18.49 9.96 13.29
C ILE A 10 -17.86 10.17 11.91
N VAL A 11 -17.27 9.12 11.32
CA VAL A 11 -16.75 9.11 9.95
C VAL A 11 -17.82 9.52 8.95
N LYS A 12 -19.03 8.96 9.08
CA LYS A 12 -20.17 9.29 8.22
C LYS A 12 -20.64 10.75 8.40
N ILE A 13 -20.71 11.22 9.64
CA ILE A 13 -21.07 12.62 9.95
C ILE A 13 -20.04 13.58 9.36
N TRP A 14 -18.74 13.28 9.52
CA TRP A 14 -17.64 14.03 8.91
C TRP A 14 -17.81 14.15 7.40
N GLN A 15 -18.02 13.02 6.73
CA GLN A 15 -18.26 12.96 5.29
C GLN A 15 -19.44 13.81 4.84
N HIS A 16 -20.57 13.75 5.56
CA HIS A 16 -21.75 14.54 5.23
C HIS A 16 -21.55 16.05 5.46
N LEU A 17 -20.85 16.43 6.54
CA LEU A 17 -20.56 17.84 6.85
C LEU A 17 -19.82 18.56 5.70
N LEU A 18 -18.97 17.82 4.98
CA LEU A 18 -18.19 18.34 3.86
C LEU A 18 -19.02 18.64 2.61
N LEU A 19 -20.21 18.05 2.46
CA LEU A 19 -21.10 18.34 1.33
C LEU A 19 -21.67 19.76 1.40
N ASN A 20 -21.81 20.30 2.61
CA ASN A 20 -22.48 21.56 2.85
C ASN A 20 -21.57 22.78 2.71
N GLY A 21 -20.30 22.59 2.32
CA GLY A 21 -19.35 23.70 2.11
C GLY A 21 -19.03 24.51 3.37
N THR A 22 -19.25 23.92 4.55
CA THR A 22 -19.10 24.57 5.86
C THR A 22 -17.70 25.13 6.05
N GLU A 23 -17.58 26.38 6.50
CA GLU A 23 -16.30 26.93 6.96
C GLU A 23 -15.92 26.30 8.29
N LEU A 24 -14.76 25.63 8.32
CA LEU A 24 -14.30 24.89 9.49
C LEU A 24 -13.18 25.66 10.21
N THR A 25 -13.12 25.49 11.52
CA THR A 25 -12.15 26.14 12.38
C THR A 25 -11.62 25.12 13.37
N SER A 26 -10.30 25.02 13.48
CA SER A 26 -9.68 24.15 14.49
C SER A 26 -9.99 24.62 15.92
N GLU A 27 -9.79 23.75 16.90
CA GLU A 27 -9.90 24.08 18.33
C GLU A 27 -8.95 25.21 18.78
N ARG A 28 -7.92 25.52 17.98
CA ARG A 28 -7.02 26.68 18.18
C ARG A 28 -7.48 27.95 17.46
N GLY A 29 -8.71 28.00 16.94
CA GLY A 29 -9.26 29.16 16.25
C GLY A 29 -8.67 29.43 14.86
N LYS A 30 -7.93 28.48 14.28
CA LYS A 30 -7.36 28.63 12.92
C LYS A 30 -8.34 28.11 11.87
N PRO A 31 -8.59 28.86 10.78
CA PRO A 31 -9.47 28.42 9.70
C PRO A 31 -8.87 27.21 8.97
N LEU A 32 -9.75 26.28 8.61
CA LEU A 32 -9.46 25.06 7.88
C LEU A 32 -10.42 24.95 6.70
N LYS A 33 -9.89 24.82 5.49
CA LYS A 33 -10.69 24.51 4.30
C LYS A 33 -10.25 23.18 3.72
N ILE A 34 -11.16 22.21 3.74
CA ILE A 34 -10.90 20.87 3.18
C ILE A 34 -10.99 20.96 1.66
N ILE A 35 -9.86 20.82 0.98
CA ILE A 35 -9.79 20.77 -0.48
C ILE A 35 -10.07 19.34 -0.95
N TYR A 36 -9.51 18.38 -0.24
CA TYR A 36 -9.74 16.96 -0.47
C TYR A 36 -9.77 16.22 0.88
N PRO A 37 -10.85 15.49 1.22
CA PRO A 37 -10.97 14.82 2.52
C PRO A 37 -10.08 13.59 2.69
N GLY A 38 -9.39 13.17 1.63
CA GLY A 38 -8.64 11.93 1.60
C GLY A 38 -9.50 10.75 1.15
N ARG A 39 -8.84 9.62 0.92
CA ARG A 39 -9.49 8.33 0.62
C ARG A 39 -9.70 7.57 1.91
N ILE A 40 -10.86 6.94 2.07
CA ILE A 40 -11.08 5.99 3.18
C ILE A 40 -9.96 4.96 3.16
N ASN A 41 -9.38 4.74 4.33
CA ASN A 41 -8.35 3.75 4.56
C ASN A 41 -8.96 2.59 5.33
N ASP A 42 -9.05 1.43 4.68
CA ASP A 42 -9.45 0.19 5.32
C ASP A 42 -8.23 -0.59 5.85
N ASP A 43 -7.03 -0.01 5.86
CA ASP A 43 -5.79 -0.64 6.32
C ASP A 43 -5.28 0.03 7.61
N ARG A 44 -4.17 -0.48 8.19
CA ARG A 44 -3.53 0.11 9.37
C ARG A 44 -3.23 1.61 9.17
N GLY A 45 -3.36 2.40 10.22
CA GLY A 45 -3.12 3.83 10.21
C GLY A 45 -4.42 4.61 10.21
N ALA A 46 -4.34 5.88 9.81
CA ALA A 46 -5.45 6.78 10.00
C ALA A 46 -6.66 6.50 9.10
N ASP A 47 -7.87 6.90 9.52
CA ASP A 47 -9.14 6.62 8.82
C ASP A 47 -9.18 7.12 7.36
N PHE A 48 -8.54 8.24 7.07
CA PHE A 48 -8.43 8.80 5.71
C PHE A 48 -7.00 9.12 5.35
N ARG A 49 -6.60 8.77 4.11
CA ARG A 49 -5.27 9.05 3.58
C ARG A 49 -5.23 10.12 2.51
N ASP A 50 -4.12 10.84 2.46
CA ASP A 50 -3.79 11.83 1.44
C ASP A 50 -4.78 12.99 1.31
N ALA A 51 -5.41 13.38 2.43
CA ALA A 51 -6.19 14.61 2.51
C ALA A 51 -5.34 15.84 2.18
N VAL A 52 -6.00 16.85 1.63
CA VAL A 52 -5.42 18.16 1.31
C VAL A 52 -6.26 19.24 1.98
N ILE A 53 -5.62 20.03 2.83
CA ILE A 53 -6.26 21.06 3.64
C ILE A 53 -5.57 22.40 3.37
N ALA A 54 -6.35 23.42 3.04
CA ALA A 54 -5.87 24.80 3.02
C ALA A 54 -5.97 25.39 4.44
N THR A 55 -4.84 25.91 4.91
CA THR A 55 -4.71 26.62 6.18
C THR A 55 -4.31 28.07 5.92
N ASN A 56 -4.28 28.90 6.96
CA ASN A 56 -3.73 30.25 6.87
C ASN A 56 -2.23 30.31 6.52
N ARG A 57 -1.51 29.18 6.56
CA ARG A 57 -0.09 29.07 6.20
C ARG A 57 0.14 28.43 4.83
N GLY A 58 -0.93 28.15 4.08
CA GLY A 58 -0.88 27.47 2.79
C GLY A 58 -1.47 26.06 2.83
N LEU A 59 -1.25 25.30 1.75
CA LEU A 59 -1.74 23.94 1.57
C LEU A 59 -0.88 22.94 2.32
N ILE A 60 -1.53 22.06 3.07
CA ILE A 60 -0.89 20.91 3.73
C ILE A 60 -1.52 19.61 3.22
N LYS A 61 -0.69 18.57 3.11
CA LYS A 61 -1.09 17.22 2.69
C LYS A 61 -0.72 16.21 3.77
N GLY A 62 -1.66 15.32 4.08
CA GLY A 62 -1.48 14.31 5.12
C GLY A 62 -2.73 13.46 5.28
N ASP A 63 -2.88 12.86 6.45
CA ASP A 63 -3.95 11.94 6.76
C ASP A 63 -4.93 12.57 7.77
N ILE A 64 -6.15 12.03 7.87
CA ILE A 64 -7.15 12.47 8.84
C ILE A 64 -7.53 11.27 9.72
N GLU A 65 -7.51 11.47 11.03
CA GLU A 65 -7.99 10.51 12.01
C GLU A 65 -9.31 10.97 12.63
N VAL A 66 -10.24 10.04 12.83
CA VAL A 66 -11.56 10.32 13.38
C VAL A 66 -11.79 9.54 14.68
N HIS A 67 -12.12 10.25 15.75
CA HIS A 67 -12.49 9.62 17.02
C HIS A 67 -13.77 10.19 17.60
N VAL A 68 -14.31 9.50 18.60
CA VAL A 68 -15.42 10.04 19.40
C VAL A 68 -14.92 11.20 20.25
N LYS A 69 -13.80 11.03 20.97
CA LYS A 69 -13.22 12.03 21.86
C LYS A 69 -11.77 12.31 21.53
N SER A 70 -11.33 13.55 21.76
CA SER A 70 -9.92 13.90 21.57
C SER A 70 -8.94 13.15 22.46
N SER A 71 -9.38 12.66 23.63
CA SER A 71 -8.58 11.79 24.50
C SER A 71 -8.24 10.44 23.89
N ASP A 72 -9.04 9.98 22.91
CA ASP A 72 -8.94 8.61 22.38
C ASP A 72 -7.64 8.42 21.58
N TRP A 73 -7.06 9.51 21.07
CA TRP A 73 -5.71 9.50 20.51
C TRP A 73 -4.64 8.91 21.45
N GLN A 74 -4.75 9.24 22.74
CA GLN A 74 -3.86 8.71 23.78
C GLN A 74 -4.30 7.30 24.19
N ALA A 75 -5.61 7.08 24.36
CA ALA A 75 -6.17 5.78 24.75
C ALA A 75 -5.81 4.67 23.75
N HIS A 76 -5.86 4.97 22.45
CA HIS A 76 -5.48 4.05 21.37
C HIS A 76 -3.97 4.02 21.10
N ARG A 77 -3.17 4.76 21.88
CA ARG A 77 -1.70 4.83 21.77
C ARG A 77 -1.19 5.33 20.41
N HIS A 78 -1.99 6.08 19.65
CA HIS A 78 -1.56 6.61 18.34
C HIS A 78 -0.39 7.60 18.45
N HIS A 79 -0.27 8.29 19.59
CA HIS A 79 0.90 9.12 19.92
C HIS A 79 2.23 8.35 19.98
N GLN A 80 2.22 7.01 20.03
CA GLN A 80 3.42 6.15 20.06
C GLN A 80 3.65 5.42 18.73
N ASP A 81 2.69 5.45 17.81
CA ASP A 81 2.74 4.67 16.58
C ASP A 81 3.13 5.55 15.38
N PRO A 82 4.29 5.30 14.74
CA PRO A 82 4.76 6.11 13.62
C PRO A 82 3.86 6.04 12.38
N VAL A 83 2.94 5.06 12.28
CA VAL A 83 1.98 4.99 11.16
C VAL A 83 1.05 6.21 11.15
N TYR A 84 0.85 6.88 12.29
CA TYR A 84 0.01 8.08 12.41
C TYR A 84 0.78 9.40 12.25
N ASN A 85 2.09 9.37 11.96
CA ASN A 85 2.93 10.57 11.83
C ASN A 85 2.56 11.49 10.65
N ARG A 86 1.65 11.03 9.77
CA ARG A 86 1.10 11.79 8.66
C ARG A 86 -0.22 12.49 8.98
N VAL A 87 -0.81 12.26 10.17
CA VAL A 87 -2.09 12.86 10.55
C VAL A 87 -1.93 14.37 10.69
N ILE A 88 -2.63 15.12 9.83
CA ILE A 88 -2.64 16.59 9.82
C ILE A 88 -3.91 17.17 10.44
N LEU A 89 -4.97 16.37 10.54
CA LEU A 89 -6.22 16.73 11.17
C LEU A 89 -6.76 15.55 11.98
N HIS A 90 -7.07 15.80 13.24
CA HIS A 90 -7.76 14.90 14.15
C HIS A 90 -9.19 15.43 14.32
N VAL A 91 -10.13 14.76 13.66
CA VAL A 91 -11.54 15.10 13.71
C VAL A 91 -12.16 14.33 14.88
N VAL A 92 -12.87 15.05 15.76
CA VAL A 92 -13.48 14.44 16.93
C VAL A 92 -14.93 14.87 17.05
N MET A 93 -15.79 14.05 17.62
CA MET A 93 -17.12 14.55 17.99
C MET A 93 -16.99 15.57 19.13
N TRP A 94 -16.28 15.21 20.20
CA TRP A 94 -16.08 16.07 21.37
C TRP A 94 -14.60 16.29 21.69
N HIS A 95 -14.23 17.57 21.85
CA HIS A 95 -12.93 17.94 22.39
C HIS A 95 -12.99 17.97 23.92
N ASN A 96 -12.51 16.90 24.57
CA ASN A 96 -12.66 16.65 26.00
C ASN A 96 -11.34 16.72 26.80
N THR A 97 -10.24 17.10 26.17
CA THR A 97 -8.94 17.26 26.84
C THR A 97 -8.25 18.53 26.37
N LYS A 98 -7.48 19.17 27.25
CA LYS A 98 -6.63 20.32 26.86
C LYS A 98 -5.36 19.89 26.12
N ALA A 99 -5.07 18.59 26.07
CA ALA A 99 -3.89 18.07 25.40
C ALA A 99 -3.99 18.26 23.88
N ALA A 100 -2.88 18.69 23.27
CA ALA A 100 -2.72 18.68 21.82
C ALA A 100 -2.62 17.23 21.30
N THR A 101 -3.04 17.02 20.05
CA THR A 101 -2.78 15.77 19.35
C THR A 101 -1.34 15.73 18.89
N LYS A 102 -0.46 15.29 19.79
CA LYS A 102 0.97 15.08 19.52
C LYS A 102 1.17 13.74 18.80
N LEU A 103 1.89 13.81 17.69
CA LEU A 103 2.31 12.65 16.91
C LEU A 103 3.60 12.07 17.52
N GLN A 104 3.92 10.83 17.17
CA GLN A 104 5.14 10.17 17.65
C GLN A 104 6.42 10.93 17.24
N ASN A 105 6.42 11.56 16.07
CA ASN A 105 7.55 12.39 15.59
C ASN A 105 7.64 13.78 16.24
N GLY A 106 6.85 14.07 17.27
CA GLY A 106 6.85 15.35 17.99
C GLY A 106 6.06 16.48 17.32
N LYS A 107 5.54 16.29 16.09
CA LYS A 107 4.64 17.26 15.46
C LYS A 107 3.26 17.24 16.11
N GLU A 108 2.47 18.28 15.85
CA GLU A 108 1.10 18.40 16.33
C GLU A 108 0.11 18.43 15.16
N SER A 109 -0.99 17.68 15.30
CA SER A 109 -2.13 17.70 14.39
C SER A 109 -3.14 18.77 14.81
N HIS A 110 -3.85 19.35 13.83
CA HIS A 110 -5.00 20.20 14.12
C HIS A 110 -6.13 19.37 14.72
N ILE A 111 -6.92 19.93 15.62
CA ILE A 111 -8.12 19.27 16.15
C ILE A 111 -9.35 20.01 15.63
N LEU A 112 -10.35 19.29 15.16
CA LEU A 112 -11.66 19.83 14.75
C LEU A 112 -12.76 19.11 15.53
N ALA A 113 -13.56 19.84 16.30
CA ALA A 113 -14.70 19.26 17.02
C ALA A 113 -16.02 19.42 16.24
N LEU A 114 -16.60 18.30 15.82
CA LEU A 114 -17.80 18.27 14.98
C LEU A 114 -19.06 18.75 15.69
N HIS A 115 -19.17 18.60 17.01
CA HIS A 115 -20.36 19.03 17.76
C HIS A 115 -20.67 20.54 17.58
N LYS A 116 -19.67 21.36 17.22
CA LYS A 116 -19.85 22.80 16.94
C LYS A 116 -20.64 23.08 15.66
N TYR A 117 -20.71 22.09 14.76
CA TYR A 117 -21.33 22.22 13.44
C TYR A 117 -22.64 21.42 13.32
N ILE A 118 -22.97 20.63 14.34
CA ILE A 118 -24.13 19.76 14.35
C ILE A 118 -25.19 20.35 15.28
N LYS A 119 -26.28 20.86 14.70
CA LYS A 119 -27.38 21.47 15.46
C LYS A 119 -28.45 20.46 15.91
N SER A 120 -28.53 19.31 15.24
CA SER A 120 -29.53 18.27 15.51
C SER A 120 -28.97 17.13 16.37
N PRO A 121 -29.81 16.43 17.17
CA PRO A 121 -29.39 15.25 17.91
C PRO A 121 -28.73 14.20 16.99
N ILE A 122 -27.64 13.57 17.45
CA ILE A 122 -26.90 12.52 16.71
C ILE A 122 -27.84 11.39 16.26
N SER A 123 -28.90 11.07 17.02
CA SER A 123 -29.87 10.04 16.65
C SER A 123 -30.57 10.32 15.32
N GLN A 124 -30.77 11.58 14.95
CA GLN A 124 -31.39 11.94 13.67
C GLN A 124 -30.45 11.77 12.47
N TRP A 125 -29.14 11.58 12.72
CA TRP A 125 -28.16 11.30 11.68
C TRP A 125 -28.12 9.82 11.32
N LEU A 126 -28.48 8.92 12.25
CA LEU A 126 -28.54 7.48 11.98
C LEU A 126 -29.50 7.15 10.83
N ASP A 127 -30.63 7.85 10.76
CA ASP A 127 -31.69 7.60 9.77
C ASP A 127 -31.49 8.38 8.46
N ARG A 128 -30.62 9.41 8.45
CA ARG A 128 -30.44 10.34 7.31
C ARG A 128 -29.18 10.09 6.50
N ILE A 129 -28.25 9.27 6.99
CA ILE A 129 -27.00 9.01 6.28
C ILE A 129 -27.19 7.81 5.36
N GLU A 130 -27.68 8.07 4.15
CA GLU A 130 -27.54 7.12 3.05
C GLU A 130 -26.04 6.82 2.82
N PRO A 131 -25.70 5.59 2.37
CA PRO A 131 -24.33 5.30 1.97
C PRO A 131 -23.91 6.33 0.92
N LEU A 132 -22.94 7.16 1.28
CA LEU A 132 -22.33 8.15 0.41
C LEU A 132 -21.56 7.45 -0.70
N ALA A 133 -22.30 6.90 -1.66
CA ALA A 133 -21.80 6.50 -2.94
C ALA A 133 -21.22 7.77 -3.57
N THR A 134 -19.89 7.77 -3.75
CA THR A 134 -19.17 8.80 -4.50
C THR A 134 -19.37 10.22 -4.00
N LEU A 135 -18.86 10.48 -2.80
CA LEU A 135 -18.70 11.84 -2.28
C LEU A 135 -17.89 12.67 -3.29
N ASN A 136 -18.55 13.62 -3.98
CA ASN A 136 -18.03 14.81 -4.68
C ASN A 136 -16.50 14.87 -4.80
N MET A 137 -15.90 13.91 -5.50
CA MET A 137 -14.45 13.83 -5.59
C MET A 137 -13.99 15.06 -6.37
N PRO A 138 -12.99 15.82 -5.91
CA PRO A 138 -12.53 17.01 -6.61
C PRO A 138 -12.19 16.75 -8.08
N CYS A 139 -11.75 15.53 -8.42
CA CYS A 139 -11.51 15.09 -9.79
C CYS A 139 -12.78 14.98 -10.65
N LEU A 140 -13.93 14.58 -10.08
CA LEU A 140 -15.21 14.55 -10.80
C LEU A 140 -15.67 15.98 -11.14
N LYS A 141 -15.47 16.93 -10.22
CA LYS A 141 -15.75 18.35 -10.49
C LYS A 141 -14.72 18.99 -11.42
N ALA A 142 -13.50 18.46 -11.45
CA ALA A 142 -12.48 18.89 -12.39
C ALA A 142 -12.83 18.44 -13.82
N SER A 143 -13.44 17.26 -13.99
CA SER A 143 -13.90 16.83 -15.32
C SER A 143 -15.01 17.71 -15.91
N ASP A 144 -15.80 18.36 -15.05
CA ASP A 144 -16.80 19.33 -15.51
C ASP A 144 -16.20 20.69 -15.93
N ARG A 145 -14.96 20.98 -15.50
CA ARG A 145 -14.31 22.30 -15.68
C ARG A 145 -13.17 22.28 -16.69
N LEU A 146 -12.55 21.13 -16.89
CA LEU A 146 -11.40 20.94 -17.78
C LEU A 146 -11.85 20.21 -19.04
N THR A 147 -11.23 20.52 -20.17
CA THR A 147 -11.44 19.75 -21.39
C THR A 147 -10.73 18.41 -21.29
N THR A 148 -11.17 17.41 -22.05
CA THR A 148 -10.49 16.12 -22.16
C THR A 148 -9.03 16.27 -22.58
N GLY A 149 -8.71 17.26 -23.43
CA GLY A 149 -7.33 17.55 -23.86
C GLY A 149 -6.44 18.00 -22.70
N ILE A 150 -6.89 18.97 -21.89
CA ILE A 150 -6.13 19.43 -20.72
C ILE A 150 -5.92 18.30 -19.71
N MET A 151 -6.95 17.46 -19.50
CA MET A 151 -6.81 16.30 -18.62
C MET A 151 -5.82 15.27 -19.16
N ALA A 152 -5.83 14.99 -20.46
CA ALA A 152 -4.88 14.10 -21.10
C ALA A 152 -3.45 14.62 -20.96
N GLU A 153 -3.20 15.88 -21.32
CA GLU A 153 -1.88 16.52 -21.19
C GLU A 153 -1.35 16.49 -19.75
N PHE A 154 -2.23 16.74 -18.77
CA PHE A 154 -1.86 16.66 -17.35
C PHE A 154 -1.49 15.23 -16.94
N LEU A 155 -2.29 14.24 -17.36
CA LEU A 155 -2.03 12.84 -17.06
C LEU A 155 -0.76 12.33 -17.74
N ASP A 156 -0.49 12.75 -18.97
CA ASP A 156 0.73 12.42 -19.71
C ASP A 156 1.94 13.05 -19.02
N SER A 157 1.88 14.33 -18.66
CA SER A 157 2.95 15.02 -17.92
C SER A 157 3.26 14.36 -16.58
N ALA A 158 2.23 14.01 -15.81
CA ALA A 158 2.39 13.30 -14.54
C ALA A 158 2.87 11.84 -14.74
N GLY A 159 2.50 11.22 -15.86
CA GLY A 159 2.96 9.91 -16.28
C GLY A 159 4.46 9.92 -16.58
N GLU A 160 4.91 10.90 -17.35
CA GLU A 160 6.31 11.13 -17.73
C GLU A 160 7.17 11.44 -16.49
N GLU A 161 6.72 12.36 -15.62
CA GLU A 161 7.42 12.64 -14.36
C GLU A 161 7.61 11.37 -13.53
N ARG A 162 6.57 10.55 -13.41
CA ARG A 162 6.63 9.28 -12.68
C ARG A 162 7.53 8.25 -13.37
N PHE A 163 7.59 8.25 -14.70
CA PHE A 163 8.48 7.39 -15.47
C PHE A 163 9.94 7.79 -15.26
N LEU A 164 10.26 9.07 -15.46
CA LEU A 164 11.60 9.63 -15.25
C LEU A 164 12.09 9.44 -13.82
N ALA A 165 11.23 9.66 -12.82
CA ALA A 165 11.58 9.40 -11.42
C ALA A 165 11.97 7.93 -11.16
N LYS A 166 11.35 6.97 -11.87
CA LYS A 166 11.77 5.56 -11.82
C LYS A 166 13.09 5.36 -12.57
N ALA A 167 13.24 5.95 -13.76
CA ALA A 167 14.45 5.83 -14.56
C ALA A 167 15.69 6.34 -13.80
N VAL A 168 15.59 7.50 -13.13
CA VAL A 168 16.64 8.04 -12.26
C VAL A 168 17.04 7.05 -11.16
N LYS A 169 16.06 6.34 -10.57
CA LYS A 169 16.36 5.30 -9.59
C LYS A 169 17.16 4.15 -10.21
N PHE A 170 16.74 3.65 -11.38
CA PHE A 170 17.49 2.60 -12.08
C PHE A 170 18.90 3.06 -12.44
N GLN A 171 19.07 4.31 -12.88
CA GLN A 171 20.38 4.89 -13.17
C GLN A 171 21.30 4.89 -11.93
N ALA A 172 20.75 5.23 -10.76
CA ALA A 172 21.50 5.14 -9.51
C ALA A 172 21.84 3.69 -9.12
N ASP A 173 20.90 2.77 -9.31
CA ASP A 173 21.11 1.33 -9.03
C ASP A 173 22.20 0.74 -9.95
N LEU A 174 22.26 1.15 -11.23
CA LEU A 174 23.28 0.71 -12.20
C LEU A 174 24.71 1.12 -11.84
N ALA A 175 24.91 2.12 -10.98
CA ALA A 175 26.23 2.46 -10.47
C ALA A 175 26.73 1.48 -9.39
N GLN A 176 25.87 0.60 -8.88
CA GLN A 176 26.14 -0.27 -7.73
C GLN A 176 25.93 -1.77 -8.04
N MET A 177 25.26 -2.11 -9.14
CA MET A 177 24.99 -3.49 -9.52
C MET A 177 24.84 -3.65 -11.04
N GLU A 178 25.01 -4.89 -11.50
CA GLU A 178 24.80 -5.27 -12.90
C GLU A 178 23.37 -4.95 -13.38
N ALA A 179 23.26 -4.62 -14.68
CA ALA A 179 22.00 -4.20 -15.28
C ALA A 179 20.89 -5.28 -15.19
N SER A 180 21.25 -6.54 -15.36
CA SER A 180 20.35 -7.68 -15.22
C SER A 180 19.77 -7.81 -13.80
N GLN A 181 20.61 -7.60 -12.79
CA GLN A 181 20.20 -7.62 -11.38
C GLN A 181 19.33 -6.40 -11.02
N SER A 182 19.65 -5.23 -11.56
CA SER A 182 18.85 -4.01 -11.40
C SER A 182 17.44 -4.20 -11.99
N LEU A 183 17.35 -4.74 -13.22
CA LEU A 183 16.09 -5.09 -13.87
C LEU A 183 15.28 -6.11 -13.03
N TYR A 184 15.92 -7.17 -12.57
CA TYR A 184 15.28 -8.20 -11.73
C TYR A 184 14.71 -7.62 -10.43
N GLN A 185 15.47 -6.80 -9.70
CA GLN A 185 14.96 -6.10 -8.51
C GLN A 185 13.79 -5.17 -8.86
N GLY A 186 13.85 -4.51 -10.01
CA GLY A 186 12.76 -3.71 -10.57
C GLY A 186 11.46 -4.51 -10.76
N ILE A 187 11.54 -5.66 -11.44
CA ILE A 187 10.42 -6.58 -11.68
C ILE A 187 9.86 -7.09 -10.35
N MET A 188 10.73 -7.56 -9.44
CA MET A 188 10.33 -8.06 -8.12
C MET A 188 9.61 -6.97 -7.31
N GLY A 189 10.18 -5.76 -7.25
CA GLY A 189 9.54 -4.63 -6.58
C GLY A 189 8.17 -4.26 -7.18
N ALA A 190 7.98 -4.43 -8.49
CA ALA A 190 6.68 -4.25 -9.15
C ALA A 190 5.68 -5.36 -8.79
N LEU A 191 6.12 -6.63 -8.78
CA LEU A 191 5.30 -7.78 -8.38
C LEU A 191 4.75 -7.66 -6.95
N GLY A 192 5.46 -6.96 -6.08
CA GLY A 192 5.03 -6.70 -4.70
C GLY A 192 3.91 -5.66 -4.53
N TYR A 193 3.62 -4.84 -5.55
CA TYR A 193 2.67 -3.71 -5.44
C TYR A 193 2.93 -2.84 -4.20
N SER A 194 1.98 -2.02 -3.77
CA SER A 194 2.18 -1.12 -2.63
C SER A 194 2.48 -1.86 -1.31
N LYS A 195 1.87 -3.01 -1.07
CA LYS A 195 1.94 -3.72 0.23
C LYS A 195 3.19 -4.56 0.40
N ASN A 196 3.69 -5.21 -0.65
CA ASN A 196 4.80 -6.15 -0.56
C ASN A 196 6.02 -5.75 -1.39
N LYS A 197 6.09 -4.51 -1.93
CA LYS A 197 7.27 -4.04 -2.68
C LYS A 197 8.58 -4.22 -1.91
N LEU A 198 8.63 -3.85 -0.63
CA LEU A 198 9.86 -3.98 0.16
C LEU A 198 10.24 -5.44 0.43
N PRO A 199 9.32 -6.34 0.85
CA PRO A 199 9.60 -7.77 0.95
C PRO A 199 10.09 -8.40 -0.36
N PHE A 200 9.48 -8.07 -1.50
CA PHE A 200 9.95 -8.57 -2.81
C PHE A 200 11.35 -8.06 -3.16
N LEU A 201 11.66 -6.78 -2.89
CA LEU A 201 13.01 -6.24 -3.11
C LEU A 201 14.04 -6.91 -2.21
N GLU A 202 13.69 -7.17 -0.94
CA GLU A 202 14.56 -7.89 -0.03
C GLU A 202 14.82 -9.32 -0.49
N LEU A 203 13.79 -10.03 -0.95
CA LEU A 203 13.92 -11.36 -1.54
C LEU A 203 14.86 -11.33 -2.75
N ALA A 204 14.71 -10.36 -3.65
CA ALA A 204 15.53 -10.22 -4.85
C ALA A 204 17.02 -9.96 -4.55
N ARG A 205 17.34 -9.36 -3.40
CA ARG A 205 18.72 -9.21 -2.92
C ARG A 205 19.27 -10.51 -2.32
N ARG A 206 18.43 -11.24 -1.58
CA ARG A 206 18.80 -12.54 -0.97
C ARG A 206 18.96 -13.65 -2.00
N LEU A 207 18.23 -13.54 -3.11
CA LEU A 207 18.25 -14.49 -4.22
C LEU A 207 18.54 -13.75 -5.53
N PRO A 208 19.81 -13.32 -5.76
CA PRO A 208 20.21 -12.64 -6.98
C PRO A 208 19.83 -13.42 -8.24
N LEU A 209 19.54 -12.71 -9.33
CA LEU A 209 19.12 -13.28 -10.61
C LEU A 209 20.10 -14.35 -11.11
N GLN A 210 21.41 -14.10 -10.97
CA GLN A 210 22.44 -15.04 -11.38
C GLN A 210 22.30 -16.42 -10.71
N ILE A 211 21.86 -16.47 -9.44
CA ILE A 211 21.59 -17.75 -8.76
C ILE A 211 20.44 -18.47 -9.46
N LEU A 212 19.37 -17.76 -9.79
CA LEU A 212 18.21 -18.34 -10.46
C LEU A 212 18.54 -18.80 -11.89
N GLU A 213 19.30 -18.03 -12.64
CA GLU A 213 19.71 -18.37 -14.02
C GLU A 213 20.79 -19.46 -14.07
N SER A 214 21.57 -19.64 -12.99
CA SER A 214 22.54 -20.73 -12.86
C SER A 214 21.91 -22.10 -12.66
N ILE A 215 20.60 -22.17 -12.38
CA ILE A 215 19.86 -23.43 -12.18
C ILE A 215 19.79 -24.17 -13.51
N THR A 216 20.82 -24.97 -13.73
CA THR A 216 21.00 -25.95 -14.79
C THR A 216 20.75 -25.43 -16.20
N GLN A 217 21.82 -24.92 -16.81
CA GLN A 217 22.03 -24.87 -18.27
C GLN A 217 22.13 -26.28 -18.92
N GLY A 218 21.80 -27.37 -18.20
CA GLY A 218 21.75 -28.73 -18.71
C GLY A 218 20.37 -29.10 -19.27
N LYS A 219 20.25 -30.25 -19.96
CA LYS A 219 18.97 -30.77 -20.49
C LYS A 219 18.03 -31.24 -19.37
N ILE A 220 17.40 -30.31 -18.65
CA ILE A 220 16.27 -30.61 -17.76
C ILE A 220 14.95 -30.20 -18.41
N SER A 221 13.86 -30.87 -18.03
CA SER A 221 12.53 -30.51 -18.52
C SER A 221 12.08 -29.15 -17.99
N ASP A 222 11.19 -28.48 -18.72
CA ASP A 222 10.56 -27.21 -18.31
C ASP A 222 9.88 -27.32 -16.94
N GLU A 223 9.25 -28.47 -16.67
CA GLU A 223 8.61 -28.77 -15.40
C GLU A 223 9.63 -28.86 -14.24
N GLU A 224 10.77 -29.53 -14.45
CA GLU A 224 11.81 -29.62 -13.43
C GLU A 224 12.46 -28.27 -13.16
N TYR A 225 12.70 -27.49 -14.22
CA TYR A 225 13.23 -26.13 -14.11
C TYR A 225 12.27 -25.26 -13.29
N LEU A 226 10.99 -25.27 -13.66
CA LEU A 226 9.95 -24.51 -12.97
C LEU A 226 9.84 -24.88 -11.48
N ALA A 227 9.89 -26.17 -11.16
CA ALA A 227 9.85 -26.64 -9.77
C ALA A 227 11.03 -26.10 -8.95
N ARG A 228 12.25 -26.10 -9.50
CA ARG A 228 13.45 -25.58 -8.83
C ARG A 228 13.36 -24.07 -8.59
N GLN A 229 12.92 -23.32 -9.60
CA GLN A 229 12.70 -21.87 -9.48
C GLN A 229 11.68 -21.56 -8.38
N GLN A 230 10.54 -22.26 -8.37
CA GLN A 230 9.51 -22.05 -7.36
C GLN A 230 9.96 -22.46 -5.95
N ALA A 231 10.68 -23.57 -5.82
CA ALA A 231 11.22 -24.02 -4.54
C ALA A 231 12.17 -22.98 -3.93
N LEU A 232 13.08 -22.41 -4.73
CA LEU A 232 14.02 -21.39 -4.24
C LEU A 232 13.34 -20.05 -3.95
N LEU A 233 12.45 -19.58 -4.84
CA LEU A 233 11.72 -18.32 -4.64
C LEU A 233 10.82 -18.39 -3.39
N LEU A 234 9.99 -19.44 -3.28
CA LEU A 234 9.07 -19.61 -2.15
C LEU A 234 9.80 -19.98 -0.87
N GLY A 235 10.82 -20.85 -0.95
CA GLY A 235 11.60 -21.28 0.20
C GLY A 235 12.43 -20.15 0.80
N THR A 236 13.10 -19.36 -0.03
CA THR A 236 13.84 -18.17 0.43
C THR A 236 12.89 -17.12 0.98
N ALA A 237 11.69 -16.99 0.41
CA ALA A 237 10.65 -16.12 0.94
C ALA A 237 10.07 -16.56 2.30
N GLY A 238 10.33 -17.79 2.77
CA GLY A 238 9.63 -18.31 3.95
C GLY A 238 8.15 -18.57 3.68
N LEU A 239 7.78 -18.82 2.42
CA LEU A 239 6.42 -18.97 1.94
C LEU A 239 6.14 -20.38 1.42
N LEU A 240 6.98 -21.38 1.62
CA LEU A 240 6.54 -22.77 1.43
C LEU A 240 5.49 -23.16 2.48
N PRO A 241 4.58 -24.10 2.19
CA PRO A 241 3.59 -24.57 3.17
C PRO A 241 4.18 -24.93 4.54
N SER A 242 5.31 -25.65 4.57
CA SER A 242 6.03 -26.01 5.81
C SER A 242 6.54 -24.80 6.61
N GLN A 243 6.74 -23.66 5.95
CA GLN A 243 7.31 -22.45 6.55
C GLN A 243 6.24 -21.46 7.05
N ARG A 244 4.97 -21.66 6.69
CA ARG A 244 3.88 -20.76 7.09
C ARG A 244 3.30 -21.20 8.44
N GLN A 245 3.19 -20.29 9.40
CA GLN A 245 2.61 -20.55 10.73
C GLN A 245 1.07 -20.74 10.73
N SER A 246 0.43 -20.84 9.55
CA SER A 246 -1.03 -20.96 9.45
C SER A 246 -1.48 -22.34 9.91
N ARG A 247 -1.99 -22.40 11.16
CA ARG A 247 -2.63 -23.58 11.78
C ARG A 247 -3.92 -24.06 11.11
N HIS A 248 -4.39 -23.46 10.02
CA HIS A 248 -5.60 -23.91 9.32
C HIS A 248 -5.45 -23.78 7.80
N GLN A 249 -4.88 -24.80 7.18
CA GLN A 249 -5.40 -25.48 5.98
C GLN A 249 -4.42 -26.60 5.66
N LYS A 250 -4.49 -27.65 6.49
CA LYS A 250 -4.21 -29.01 6.04
C LYS A 250 -5.37 -29.36 5.08
N ASN A 251 -5.45 -28.69 3.94
CA ASN A 251 -6.25 -29.25 2.86
C ASN A 251 -5.44 -30.45 2.40
N GLU A 252 -5.97 -31.62 2.73
CA GLU A 252 -5.56 -32.96 2.34
C GLU A 252 -5.66 -33.12 0.82
N LEU A 253 -4.93 -32.29 0.08
CA LEU A 253 -4.57 -32.60 -1.28
C LEU A 253 -3.10 -32.93 -1.22
N ASP A 254 -2.83 -34.22 -1.43
CA ASP A 254 -1.55 -34.83 -1.77
C ASP A 254 -1.02 -34.16 -3.05
N ASP A 255 -0.66 -32.88 -2.94
CA ASP A 255 -0.21 -32.08 -4.05
C ASP A 255 1.24 -32.46 -4.27
N LYS A 256 1.43 -33.48 -5.11
CA LYS A 256 2.74 -33.97 -5.56
C LYS A 256 3.67 -32.83 -5.98
N TRP A 257 3.11 -31.70 -6.44
CA TRP A 257 3.87 -30.49 -6.73
C TRP A 257 4.44 -29.85 -5.47
N ILE A 258 3.63 -29.59 -4.45
CA ILE A 258 4.09 -29.04 -3.16
C ILE A 258 5.18 -29.93 -2.55
N ASP A 259 4.95 -31.24 -2.52
CA ASP A 259 5.94 -32.20 -2.01
C ASP A 259 7.26 -32.14 -2.79
N LYS A 260 7.18 -31.98 -4.12
CA LYS A 260 8.35 -31.76 -4.97
C LYS A 260 9.07 -30.47 -4.57
N LEU A 261 8.35 -29.37 -4.38
CA LEU A 261 8.94 -28.08 -3.96
C LEU A 261 9.63 -28.17 -2.60
N GLU A 262 9.00 -28.81 -1.62
CA GLU A 262 9.54 -29.00 -0.26
C GLU A 262 10.82 -29.86 -0.28
N ARG A 263 10.84 -30.94 -1.07
CA ARG A 263 12.05 -31.77 -1.26
C ARG A 263 13.18 -31.00 -1.95
N LEU A 264 12.87 -30.25 -3.00
CA LEU A 264 13.85 -29.43 -3.72
C LEU A 264 14.43 -28.33 -2.84
N TRP A 265 13.61 -27.70 -2.00
CA TRP A 265 14.06 -26.71 -1.04
C TRP A 265 14.98 -27.31 0.04
N THR A 266 14.59 -28.45 0.61
CA THR A 266 15.37 -29.15 1.65
C THR A 266 16.75 -29.58 1.14
N SER A 267 16.88 -29.86 -0.15
CA SER A 267 18.14 -30.24 -0.81
C SER A 267 18.95 -29.07 -1.37
N SER A 268 18.44 -27.83 -1.28
CA SER A 268 19.13 -26.64 -1.79
C SER A 268 20.18 -26.10 -0.80
N PRO A 269 21.25 -25.42 -1.26
CA PRO A 269 22.21 -24.74 -0.40
C PRO A 269 21.51 -23.78 0.57
N HIS A 270 22.07 -23.58 1.77
CA HIS A 270 21.41 -22.97 2.93
C HIS A 270 21.12 -21.46 2.76
N THR A 271 20.24 -21.07 1.85
CA THR A 271 19.61 -19.75 1.83
C THR A 271 18.66 -19.66 3.02
N LYS A 272 18.93 -18.72 3.95
CA LYS A 272 18.10 -18.56 5.13
C LYS A 272 16.75 -17.94 4.74
N ALA A 273 15.67 -18.67 5.03
CA ALA A 273 14.31 -18.20 4.78
C ALA A 273 14.05 -16.84 5.46
N MET A 274 13.33 -15.97 4.77
CA MET A 274 12.80 -14.73 5.35
C MET A 274 11.78 -15.07 6.45
N PRO A 275 11.65 -14.22 7.50
CA PRO A 275 10.72 -14.50 8.56
C PRO A 275 9.26 -14.38 8.07
N PRO A 276 8.32 -15.20 8.59
CA PRO A 276 6.93 -15.19 8.11
C PRO A 276 6.22 -13.84 8.19
N ASN A 277 6.61 -12.99 9.16
CA ASN A 277 6.06 -11.65 9.36
C ASN A 277 6.63 -10.60 8.40
N ALA A 278 7.57 -10.97 7.52
CA ALA A 278 8.06 -10.08 6.48
C ALA A 278 6.96 -9.76 5.44
N TRP A 279 5.97 -10.64 5.27
CA TRP A 279 4.96 -10.52 4.22
C TRP A 279 3.63 -9.97 4.75
N HIS A 280 3.07 -9.02 4.02
CA HIS A 280 1.70 -8.55 4.23
C HIS A 280 0.75 -9.42 3.42
N LEU A 281 0.04 -10.34 4.08
CA LEU A 281 -0.92 -11.25 3.41
C LEU A 281 -2.39 -10.80 3.56
N PHE A 282 -2.69 -10.02 4.58
CA PHE A 282 -4.04 -9.52 4.85
C PHE A 282 -4.42 -8.34 3.95
N LYS A 283 -5.69 -8.30 3.50
CA LYS A 283 -6.22 -7.27 2.59
C LYS A 283 -5.35 -7.08 1.33
N VAL A 284 -4.76 -8.17 0.84
CA VAL A 284 -4.14 -8.26 -0.47
C VAL A 284 -5.15 -8.92 -1.40
N ARG A 285 -5.39 -8.32 -2.58
CA ARG A 285 -6.24 -8.94 -3.60
C ARG A 285 -5.71 -10.34 -3.91
N PRO A 286 -6.55 -11.39 -4.06
CA PRO A 286 -6.06 -12.76 -4.26
C PRO A 286 -5.00 -12.90 -5.37
N ASN A 287 -5.18 -12.20 -6.50
CA ASN A 287 -4.22 -12.19 -7.62
C ASN A 287 -2.89 -11.49 -7.32
N ASN A 288 -2.80 -10.73 -6.23
CA ASN A 288 -1.59 -10.05 -5.74
C ASN A 288 -0.94 -10.79 -4.57
N SER A 289 -1.42 -11.98 -4.20
CA SER A 289 -0.79 -12.81 -3.18
C SER A 289 0.70 -13.03 -3.52
N PRO A 290 1.63 -12.82 -2.57
CA PRO A 290 3.06 -13.03 -2.80
C PRO A 290 3.39 -14.41 -3.38
N VAL A 291 2.71 -15.46 -2.91
CA VAL A 291 2.88 -16.84 -3.40
C VAL A 291 2.61 -16.93 -4.90
N ARG A 292 1.47 -16.38 -5.35
CA ARG A 292 1.08 -16.40 -6.77
C ARG A 292 2.02 -15.56 -7.63
N ARG A 293 2.47 -14.42 -7.10
CA ARG A 293 3.38 -13.51 -7.81
C ARG A 293 4.80 -14.07 -7.92
N LEU A 294 5.27 -14.81 -6.93
CA LEU A 294 6.54 -15.56 -7.00
C LEU A 294 6.45 -16.74 -7.97
N ALA A 295 5.33 -17.47 -7.97
CA ALA A 295 5.07 -18.47 -9.01
C ALA A 295 5.08 -17.84 -10.41
N ALA A 296 4.44 -16.68 -10.60
CA ALA A 296 4.49 -15.96 -11.88
C ALA A 296 5.92 -15.55 -12.29
N MET A 297 6.77 -15.15 -11.34
CA MET A 297 8.18 -14.86 -11.64
C MET A 297 8.92 -16.10 -12.16
N SER A 298 8.65 -17.29 -11.60
CA SER A 298 9.27 -18.53 -12.09
C SER A 298 8.91 -18.85 -13.54
N TYR A 299 7.68 -18.55 -13.97
CA TYR A 299 7.26 -18.69 -15.37
C TYR A 299 7.94 -17.66 -16.28
N LEU A 300 8.16 -16.43 -15.79
CA LEU A 300 8.87 -15.41 -16.54
C LEU A 300 10.33 -15.81 -16.78
N ILE A 301 11.00 -16.36 -15.75
CA ILE A 301 12.37 -16.89 -15.86
C ILE A 301 12.40 -18.08 -16.81
N LEU A 302 11.43 -19.00 -16.73
CA LEU A 302 11.34 -20.14 -17.65
C LEU A 302 11.19 -19.68 -19.11
N ARG A 303 10.31 -18.70 -19.38
CA ARG A 303 10.06 -18.17 -20.73
C ARG A 303 11.33 -17.67 -21.40
N TYR A 304 12.21 -17.02 -20.64
CA TYR A 304 13.43 -16.40 -21.17
C TYR A 304 14.70 -17.19 -20.80
N ARG A 305 14.59 -18.47 -20.44
CA ARG A 305 15.75 -19.28 -20.02
C ARG A 305 16.86 -19.41 -21.07
N GLY A 306 16.51 -19.26 -22.36
CA GLY A 306 17.43 -19.47 -23.48
C GLY A 306 18.43 -18.32 -23.63
N GLY A 307 17.94 -17.08 -23.69
CA GLY A 307 18.76 -15.87 -23.81
C GLY A 307 19.01 -15.13 -22.49
N GLY A 308 18.34 -15.51 -21.41
CA GLY A 308 18.31 -14.76 -20.15
C GLY A 308 17.26 -13.65 -20.18
N ILE A 309 16.69 -13.31 -19.02
CA ILE A 309 15.58 -12.36 -18.95
C ILE A 309 15.99 -10.95 -19.39
N PHE A 310 17.25 -10.58 -19.17
CA PHE A 310 17.75 -9.23 -19.47
C PHE A 310 17.89 -9.00 -20.98
N GLU A 311 18.64 -9.85 -21.67
CA GLU A 311 18.90 -9.68 -23.12
C GLU A 311 17.60 -9.74 -23.93
N GLU A 312 16.73 -10.69 -23.64
CA GLU A 312 15.45 -10.86 -24.33
C GLU A 312 14.54 -9.63 -24.16
N LEU A 313 14.46 -9.07 -22.95
CA LEU A 313 13.66 -7.87 -22.70
C LEU A 313 14.27 -6.63 -23.33
N VAL A 314 15.60 -6.48 -23.33
CA VAL A 314 16.28 -5.36 -23.98
C VAL A 314 16.05 -5.40 -25.49
N ASN A 315 16.14 -6.57 -26.11
CA ASN A 315 15.88 -6.73 -27.55
C ASN A 315 14.42 -6.38 -27.89
N LEU A 316 13.47 -6.85 -27.09
CA LEU A 316 12.06 -6.51 -27.28
C LEU A 316 11.80 -5.01 -27.23
N VAL A 317 12.47 -4.27 -26.34
CA VAL A 317 12.34 -2.80 -26.26
C VAL A 317 13.00 -2.10 -27.45
N LYS A 318 14.16 -2.58 -27.92
CA LYS A 318 14.83 -2.02 -29.11
C LYS A 318 14.03 -2.18 -30.39
N GLU A 319 13.18 -3.19 -30.46
CA GLU A 319 12.30 -3.47 -31.60
C GLU A 319 11.00 -2.65 -31.57
N VAL A 320 10.70 -1.94 -30.48
CA VAL A 320 9.55 -1.03 -30.42
C VAL A 320 9.89 0.23 -31.22
N PRO A 321 9.09 0.57 -32.25
CA PRO A 321 9.35 1.70 -33.15
C PRO A 321 9.27 3.08 -32.48
#